data_AF-A0A345YQN8-F1
#
_entry.id   AF-A0A345YQN8-F1
#
_cell.length_a   1.000
_cell.length_b   1.000
_cell.length_c   1.000
_cell.angle_alpha   90.00
_cell.angle_beta   90.00
_cell.angle_gamma   90.00
#
_symmetry.space_group_name_H-M   'P 1'
#
loop_
_entity.id
_entity.type
_entity.pdbx_description
1 polymer ?
#
loop_
_entity_poly.entity_id
_entity_poly.type
_entity_poly.pdbx_seq_one_letter_code
_entity_poly.pdbx_strand_id
1 'polypeptide(L)'
;MTSPHSRALPPLTDLPPPPRLAEEPANLVPPEEILAESTAALRRRLLRRSWAPGLVLLGLWYVLLLLYVTGASPTFWFLSLLASLAEPSLLRAAMLGLGFTSGGLGAAFALLPLGATVVSLALGLLAPALLIRLRPRRHLSEEGFQRAVSTVSTATLMALPAVVVLVTPLSVLLPLSQPWSGLGPGPLSSWCLALLVLQGAWLLVRRTVPAAPLLGLTDAQTLHTTARIGTDPDQRRAAAKQVLAQDRRHLPPNPGTAAEGGALSPRGAATALALLARASLRWVVPALAGLGWLVFGIADLVTVITRFGMNELTGVESPLHAGQLLLAAPVAGCVLLALALTPALAVRLAASQRGEVLDQRTYREWSHRARVNPWEARVVGLTGWLSAVWVLLGCVLLAVLVPLLQVGTPLAWVWLVLGILVLAPLVGAAAASAMRTGLRDVLYGPAGDYMRREVPYALIAPDIGTRTDRGRDPAVRAAQRARLLAAGGEHGPALAGLDASGERLWVDENAPGASDTAVREADLARGLLPDFGGEGSPFTGGGRDAAAPDGAGQGSGHEIPGSVTGLREP
;
A
#
# COMPACT_ATOMS: atom_id res chain seq x y z
N MET A 1 9.66 -40.03 -32.35
CA MET A 1 11.07 -39.75 -32.01
C MET A 1 11.15 -38.30 -31.55
N THR A 2 11.40 -38.06 -30.26
CA THR A 2 11.61 -36.72 -29.68
C THR A 2 13.01 -36.24 -30.04
N SER A 3 13.18 -34.94 -30.36
CA SER A 3 14.46 -34.42 -30.86
C SER A 3 15.60 -34.63 -29.84
N PRO A 4 16.85 -34.83 -30.27
CA PRO A 4 18.00 -34.98 -29.37
C PRO A 4 18.32 -33.72 -28.54
N HIS A 5 17.59 -32.61 -28.75
CA HIS A 5 17.64 -31.40 -27.92
C HIS A 5 16.51 -31.32 -26.89
N SER A 6 15.65 -32.34 -26.77
CA SER A 6 14.57 -32.40 -25.78
C SER A 6 15.01 -32.98 -24.43
N ARG A 7 16.24 -32.70 -23.97
CA ARG A 7 16.61 -33.03 -22.60
C ARG A 7 15.74 -32.19 -21.67
N ALA A 8 14.94 -32.84 -20.82
CA ALA A 8 14.22 -32.18 -19.75
C ALA A 8 15.25 -31.42 -18.91
N LEU A 9 15.10 -30.10 -18.81
CA LEU A 9 15.96 -29.30 -17.95
C LEU A 9 15.81 -29.81 -16.50
N PRO A 10 16.90 -29.93 -15.73
CA PRO A 10 16.79 -30.28 -14.33
C PRO A 10 15.98 -29.20 -13.60
N PRO A 11 15.20 -29.59 -12.58
CA PRO A 11 14.43 -28.63 -11.83
C PRO A 11 15.31 -27.61 -11.13
N LEU A 12 14.78 -26.41 -10.97
CA LEU A 12 15.45 -25.30 -10.31
C LEU A 12 15.36 -25.46 -8.79
N THR A 13 16.03 -26.48 -8.27
CA THR A 13 16.18 -26.73 -6.84
C THR A 13 17.42 -26.01 -6.30
N ASP A 14 17.36 -25.58 -5.05
CA ASP A 14 18.50 -25.07 -4.26
C ASP A 14 19.22 -23.83 -4.82
N LEU A 15 18.51 -23.00 -5.58
CA LEU A 15 19.02 -21.70 -5.99
C LEU A 15 19.23 -20.79 -4.77
N PRO A 16 20.31 -20.00 -4.71
CA PRO A 16 20.54 -19.12 -3.58
C PRO A 16 19.34 -18.19 -3.37
N PRO A 17 18.97 -17.89 -2.11
CA PRO A 17 17.86 -16.98 -1.84
C PRO A 17 18.11 -15.63 -2.52
N PRO A 18 17.05 -14.92 -2.95
CA PRO A 18 17.21 -13.63 -3.61
C PRO A 18 18.01 -12.68 -2.71
N PRO A 19 19.12 -12.09 -3.19
CA PRO A 19 19.96 -11.24 -2.36
C PRO A 19 19.20 -10.00 -1.93
N ARG A 20 19.31 -9.66 -0.64
CA ARG A 20 18.75 -8.42 -0.10
C ARG A 20 19.72 -7.27 -0.34
N LEU A 21 19.16 -6.11 -0.66
CA LEU A 21 19.91 -4.87 -0.77
C LEU A 21 20.20 -4.30 0.61
N ALA A 22 21.38 -3.69 0.78
CA ALA A 22 21.74 -3.00 2.03
C ALA A 22 20.73 -1.90 2.36
N GLU A 23 20.37 -1.76 3.65
CA GLU A 23 19.39 -0.76 4.06
C GLU A 23 19.90 0.66 3.80
N GLU A 24 19.10 1.47 3.10
CA GLU A 24 19.39 2.89 2.93
C GLU A 24 18.87 3.68 4.13
N PRO A 25 19.71 4.58 4.70
CA PRO A 25 19.29 5.45 5.78
C PRO A 25 18.15 6.37 5.30
N ALA A 26 17.06 6.42 6.06
CA ALA A 26 15.80 7.03 5.67
C ALA A 26 15.88 8.55 5.43
N ASN A 27 16.86 9.19 6.04
CA ASN A 27 17.10 10.63 6.01
C ASN A 27 17.88 11.09 4.77
N LEU A 28 18.59 10.21 4.07
CA LEU A 28 19.45 10.56 2.93
C LEU A 28 18.77 10.27 1.59
N VAL A 29 17.76 11.08 1.26
CA VAL A 29 17.16 11.12 -0.09
C VAL A 29 17.95 12.13 -0.92
N PRO A 30 18.59 11.73 -2.04
CA PRO A 30 19.39 12.63 -2.86
C PRO A 30 18.52 13.66 -3.61
N PRO A 31 19.08 14.82 -4.00
CA PRO A 31 18.36 15.89 -4.68
C PRO A 31 17.81 15.48 -6.05
N GLU A 32 18.40 14.47 -6.69
CA GLU A 32 17.89 13.86 -7.92
C GLU A 32 16.56 13.12 -7.73
N GLU A 33 16.26 12.66 -6.51
CA GLU A 33 15.00 12.01 -6.12
C GLU A 33 13.98 13.01 -5.54
N ILE A 34 14.14 14.32 -5.77
CA ILE A 34 13.23 15.38 -5.27
C ILE A 34 12.57 16.11 -6.44
N LEU A 35 11.23 16.01 -6.59
CA LEU A 35 10.48 16.66 -7.68
C LEU A 35 9.93 18.04 -7.35
N ALA A 36 9.42 18.19 -6.13
CA ALA A 36 8.80 19.44 -5.70
C ALA A 36 9.82 20.26 -4.94
N GLU A 37 9.83 21.57 -5.20
CA GLU A 37 10.65 22.52 -4.45
C GLU A 37 10.42 22.39 -2.93
N SER A 38 9.17 22.12 -2.53
CA SER A 38 8.77 21.96 -1.13
C SER A 38 7.40 21.29 -0.98
N THR A 39 7.07 20.88 0.26
CA THR A 39 5.74 20.38 0.64
C THR A 39 4.64 21.42 0.37
N ALA A 40 4.97 22.71 0.50
CA ALA A 40 4.08 23.82 0.20
C ALA A 40 3.70 23.88 -1.30
N ALA A 41 4.64 23.59 -2.20
CA ALA A 41 4.35 23.53 -3.63
C ALA A 41 3.35 22.40 -3.96
N LEU A 42 3.52 21.22 -3.34
CA LEU A 42 2.60 20.10 -3.50
C LEU A 42 1.20 20.43 -2.93
N ARG A 43 1.15 21.08 -1.76
CA ARG A 43 -0.10 21.57 -1.17
C ARG A 43 -0.83 22.56 -2.08
N ARG A 44 -0.10 23.51 -2.70
CA ARG A 44 -0.68 24.46 -3.67
C ARG A 44 -1.26 23.75 -4.89
N ARG A 45 -0.57 22.75 -5.45
CA ARG A 45 -1.08 21.95 -6.58
C ARG A 45 -2.33 21.17 -6.21
N LEU A 46 -2.38 20.60 -5.01
CA LEU A 46 -3.54 19.89 -4.49
C LEU A 46 -4.74 20.83 -4.30
N LEU A 47 -4.53 22.02 -3.72
CA LEU A 47 -5.56 23.04 -3.55
C LEU A 47 -6.15 23.52 -4.89
N ARG A 48 -5.32 23.71 -5.92
CA ARG A 48 -5.82 24.09 -7.26
C ARG A 48 -6.71 23.03 -7.89
N ARG A 49 -6.59 21.77 -7.47
CA ARG A 49 -7.38 20.65 -7.99
C ARG A 49 -8.43 20.14 -7.01
N SER A 50 -8.60 20.77 -5.85
CA SER A 50 -9.54 20.28 -4.83
C SER A 50 -11.01 20.50 -5.20
N TRP A 51 -11.31 21.36 -6.17
CA TRP A 51 -12.69 21.65 -6.60
C TRP A 51 -13.41 20.39 -7.11
N ALA A 52 -12.74 19.57 -7.93
CA ALA A 52 -13.33 18.36 -8.53
C ALA A 52 -13.65 17.27 -7.49
N PRO A 53 -12.71 16.83 -6.62
CA PRO A 53 -13.05 15.94 -5.53
C PRO A 53 -14.00 16.60 -4.52
N GLY A 54 -13.96 17.93 -4.37
CA GLY A 54 -14.90 18.68 -3.54
C GLY A 54 -16.36 18.52 -3.98
N LEU A 55 -16.63 18.59 -5.29
CA LEU A 55 -17.98 18.34 -5.83
C LEU A 55 -18.43 16.88 -5.62
N VAL A 56 -17.52 15.93 -5.80
CA VAL A 56 -17.81 14.50 -5.54
C VAL A 56 -18.13 14.27 -4.05
N LEU A 57 -17.35 14.87 -3.15
CA LEU A 57 -17.56 14.78 -1.70
C LEU A 57 -18.86 15.46 -1.28
N LEU A 58 -19.18 16.62 -1.86
CA LEU A 58 -20.45 17.31 -1.60
C LEU A 58 -21.63 16.44 -1.99
N GLY A 59 -21.62 15.89 -3.22
CA GLY A 59 -22.64 14.94 -3.67
C GLY A 59 -22.73 13.70 -2.79
N LEU A 60 -21.58 13.13 -2.38
CA LEU A 60 -21.52 12.01 -1.44
C LEU A 60 -22.22 12.35 -0.12
N TRP A 61 -21.93 13.51 0.49
CA TRP A 61 -22.55 13.89 1.76
C TRP A 61 -24.05 14.12 1.64
N TYR A 62 -24.53 14.68 0.53
CA TYR A 62 -25.97 14.76 0.26
C TYR A 62 -26.62 13.38 0.18
N VAL A 63 -25.99 12.43 -0.54
CA VAL A 63 -26.51 11.06 -0.63
C VAL A 63 -26.46 10.37 0.73
N LEU A 64 -25.38 10.50 1.49
CA LEU A 64 -25.28 9.91 2.83
C LEU A 64 -26.31 10.50 3.80
N LEU A 65 -26.55 11.81 3.74
CA LEU A 65 -27.60 12.47 4.53
C LEU A 65 -28.99 11.97 4.14
N LEU A 66 -29.26 11.83 2.83
CA LEU A 66 -30.51 11.27 2.34
C LEU A 66 -30.71 9.85 2.89
N LEU A 67 -29.69 8.99 2.80
CA LEU A 67 -29.74 7.62 3.32
C LEU A 67 -29.89 7.56 4.84
N TYR A 68 -29.34 8.51 5.57
CA TYR A 68 -29.55 8.64 7.01
C TYR A 68 -31.02 8.94 7.33
N VAL A 69 -31.62 9.92 6.63
CA VAL A 69 -33.01 10.33 6.87
C VAL A 69 -33.99 9.24 6.42
N THR A 70 -33.83 8.74 5.19
CA THR A 70 -34.71 7.69 4.66
C THR A 70 -34.49 6.34 5.34
N GLY A 71 -33.31 6.13 5.92
CA GLY A 71 -32.92 4.86 6.50
C GLY A 71 -33.66 4.48 7.77
N ALA A 72 -34.38 5.39 8.42
CA ALA A 72 -35.28 5.02 9.52
C ALA A 72 -36.26 3.91 9.09
N SER A 73 -36.88 4.07 7.91
CA SER A 73 -37.58 3.01 7.19
C SER A 73 -37.82 3.49 5.75
N PRO A 74 -37.06 2.96 4.76
CA PRO A 74 -37.22 3.36 3.36
C PRO A 74 -38.63 3.14 2.84
N THR A 75 -39.28 2.03 3.22
CA THR A 75 -40.64 1.70 2.80
C THR A 75 -41.65 2.68 3.39
N PHE A 76 -41.55 3.00 4.68
CA PHE A 76 -42.46 3.94 5.32
C PHE A 76 -42.35 5.34 4.72
N TRP A 77 -41.13 5.81 4.45
CA TRP A 77 -40.90 7.08 3.75
C TRP A 77 -41.49 7.10 2.35
N PHE A 78 -41.30 6.03 1.59
CA PHE A 78 -41.86 5.91 0.24
C PHE A 78 -43.39 5.96 0.25
N LEU A 79 -44.04 5.19 1.14
CA LEU A 79 -45.49 5.18 1.29
C LEU A 79 -46.02 6.52 1.79
N SER A 80 -45.33 7.16 2.72
CA SER A 80 -45.69 8.50 3.24
C SER A 80 -45.59 9.57 2.16
N LEU A 81 -44.59 9.50 1.28
CA LEU A 81 -44.43 10.41 0.15
C LEU A 81 -45.53 10.22 -0.87
N LEU A 82 -45.91 8.96 -1.18
CA LEU A 82 -47.06 8.67 -2.04
C LEU A 82 -48.37 9.19 -1.42
N ALA A 83 -48.59 8.96 -0.13
CA ALA A 83 -49.77 9.46 0.58
C ALA A 83 -49.82 11.01 0.60
N SER A 84 -48.66 11.67 0.65
CA SER A 84 -48.57 13.13 0.65
C SER A 84 -49.05 13.78 -0.65
N LEU A 85 -49.10 13.02 -1.76
CA LEU A 85 -49.70 13.50 -3.01
C LEU A 85 -51.22 13.71 -2.87
N ALA A 86 -51.87 12.97 -1.97
CA ALA A 86 -53.28 13.15 -1.65
C ALA A 86 -53.46 14.16 -0.50
N GLU A 87 -52.65 14.09 0.56
CA GLU A 87 -52.75 14.98 1.71
C GLU A 87 -51.36 15.42 2.23
N PRO A 88 -50.93 16.68 1.97
CA PRO A 88 -49.58 17.15 2.32
C PRO A 88 -49.25 17.15 3.83
N SER A 89 -50.27 17.17 4.69
CA SER A 89 -50.14 17.12 6.15
C SER A 89 -49.52 15.78 6.62
N LEU A 90 -49.73 14.70 5.87
CA LEU A 90 -49.27 13.35 6.20
C LEU A 90 -47.74 13.24 6.16
N LEU A 91 -47.08 13.95 5.24
CA LEU A 91 -45.62 14.00 5.21
C LEU A 91 -45.05 14.65 6.48
N ARG A 92 -45.69 15.72 6.96
CA ARG A 92 -45.29 16.42 8.18
C ARG A 92 -45.51 15.55 9.42
N ALA A 93 -46.61 14.81 9.46
CA ALA A 93 -46.90 13.85 10.52
C ALA A 93 -45.88 12.70 10.53
N ALA A 94 -45.52 12.16 9.35
CA ALA A 94 -44.49 11.12 9.21
C ALA A 94 -43.10 11.61 9.66
N MET A 95 -42.71 12.84 9.30
CA MET A 95 -41.46 13.47 9.76
C MET A 95 -41.39 13.55 11.29
N LEU A 96 -42.45 14.06 11.93
CA LEU A 96 -42.52 14.19 13.39
C LEU A 96 -42.56 12.81 14.07
N GLY A 97 -43.30 11.86 13.50
CA GLY A 97 -43.38 10.48 14.00
C GLY A 97 -42.04 9.74 14.00
N LEU A 98 -41.13 10.10 13.09
CA LEU A 98 -39.76 9.57 13.02
C LEU A 98 -38.74 10.39 13.83
N GLY A 99 -39.19 11.39 14.59
CA GLY A 99 -38.33 12.23 15.42
C GLY A 99 -37.59 13.34 14.67
N PHE A 100 -37.99 13.65 13.43
CA PHE A 100 -37.41 14.75 12.66
C PHE A 100 -38.25 16.04 12.75
N THR A 101 -37.57 17.18 12.72
CA THR A 101 -38.22 18.49 12.58
C THR A 101 -37.92 19.10 11.22
N SER A 102 -38.85 19.88 10.66
CA SER A 102 -38.66 20.55 9.36
C SER A 102 -37.48 21.54 9.40
N GLY A 103 -37.34 22.30 10.49
CA GLY A 103 -36.20 23.19 10.70
C GLY A 103 -34.87 22.44 10.84
N GLY A 104 -34.84 21.34 11.59
CA GLY A 104 -33.64 20.52 11.76
C GLY A 104 -33.17 19.87 10.46
N LEU A 105 -34.10 19.30 9.68
CA LEU A 105 -33.79 18.76 8.36
C LEU A 105 -33.34 19.84 7.38
N GLY A 106 -34.02 20.98 7.34
CA GLY A 106 -33.61 22.11 6.50
C GLY A 106 -32.19 22.59 6.81
N ALA A 107 -31.87 22.78 8.09
CA ALA A 107 -30.52 23.15 8.52
C ALA A 107 -29.48 22.06 8.19
N ALA A 108 -29.82 20.77 8.38
CA ALA A 108 -28.93 19.66 8.05
C ALA A 108 -28.61 19.61 6.55
N PHE A 109 -29.61 19.69 5.67
CA PHE A 109 -29.40 19.67 4.22
C PHE A 109 -28.67 20.92 3.70
N ALA A 110 -28.82 22.07 4.36
CA ALA A 110 -28.11 23.29 4.01
C ALA A 110 -26.64 23.27 4.47
N LEU A 111 -26.38 22.86 5.71
CA LEU A 111 -25.09 23.09 6.37
C LEU A 111 -24.19 21.85 6.43
N LEU A 112 -24.75 20.65 6.67
CA LEU A 112 -23.95 19.45 6.95
C LEU A 112 -23.12 19.02 5.74
N PRO A 113 -23.67 18.90 4.51
CA PRO A 113 -22.87 18.54 3.35
C PRO A 113 -21.75 19.55 3.06
N LEU A 114 -22.02 20.84 3.21
CA LEU A 114 -21.02 21.90 3.02
C LEU A 114 -19.92 21.80 4.08
N GLY A 115 -20.28 21.79 5.36
CA GLY A 115 -19.32 21.70 6.47
C GLY A 115 -18.47 20.42 6.41
N ALA A 116 -19.10 19.27 6.17
CA ALA A 116 -18.40 18.00 6.09
C ALA A 116 -17.47 17.91 4.87
N THR A 117 -17.85 18.54 3.74
CA THR A 117 -16.97 18.67 2.57
C THR A 117 -15.76 19.54 2.89
N VAL A 118 -15.96 20.68 3.55
CA VAL A 118 -14.86 21.57 3.97
C VAL A 118 -13.88 20.84 4.90
N VAL A 119 -14.38 20.09 5.88
CA VAL A 119 -13.54 19.28 6.78
C VAL A 119 -12.79 18.19 6.00
N SER A 120 -13.44 17.51 5.06
CA SER A 120 -12.80 16.49 4.21
C SER A 120 -11.68 17.08 3.35
N LEU A 121 -11.91 18.26 2.77
CA LEU A 121 -10.89 18.99 2.01
C LEU A 121 -9.74 19.47 2.90
N ALA A 122 -10.02 19.92 4.12
CA ALA A 122 -9.01 20.29 5.10
C ALA A 122 -8.13 19.09 5.50
N LEU A 123 -8.72 17.91 5.72
CA LEU A 123 -7.99 16.65 5.94
C LEU A 123 -7.13 16.26 4.72
N GLY A 124 -7.60 16.54 3.50
CA GLY A 124 -6.81 16.39 2.27
C GLY A 124 -5.48 17.18 2.29
N LEU A 125 -5.35 18.23 3.09
CA LEU A 125 -4.11 18.98 3.25
C LEU A 125 -3.04 18.24 4.05
N LEU A 126 -3.38 17.11 4.68
CA LEU A 126 -2.42 16.17 5.30
C LEU A 126 -1.80 15.23 4.27
N ALA A 127 -2.38 15.10 3.07
CA ALA A 127 -1.86 14.22 2.02
C ALA A 127 -0.37 14.45 1.71
N PRO A 128 0.14 15.70 1.57
CA PRO A 128 1.56 15.94 1.34
C PRO A 128 2.46 15.30 2.40
N ALA A 129 2.12 15.43 3.69
CA ALA A 129 2.92 14.87 4.79
C ALA A 129 2.95 13.33 4.76
N LEU A 130 1.86 12.70 4.34
CA LEU A 130 1.80 11.24 4.19
C LEU A 130 2.50 10.75 2.92
N LEU A 131 2.44 11.54 1.83
CA LEU A 131 3.08 11.20 0.56
C LEU A 131 4.61 11.19 0.67
N ILE A 132 5.22 12.05 1.50
CA ILE A 132 6.68 12.10 1.70
C ILE A 132 7.21 10.78 2.27
N ARG A 133 6.39 10.06 3.06
CA ARG A 133 6.77 8.77 3.64
C ARG A 133 6.83 7.64 2.62
N LEU A 134 6.23 7.80 1.43
CA LEU A 134 6.28 6.79 0.37
C LEU A 134 7.66 6.79 -0.28
N ARG A 135 8.38 5.67 -0.25
CA ARG A 135 9.69 5.55 -0.90
C ARG A 135 9.54 5.05 -2.35
N PRO A 136 9.79 5.87 -3.38
CA PRO A 136 9.56 5.51 -4.78
C PRO A 136 10.36 4.28 -5.22
N ARG A 137 11.64 4.23 -4.81
CA ARG A 137 12.57 3.13 -5.10
C ARG A 137 12.15 1.79 -4.51
N ARG A 138 11.26 1.78 -3.50
CA ARG A 138 10.74 0.55 -2.90
C ARG A 138 9.58 -0.08 -3.68
N HIS A 139 9.04 0.62 -4.68
CA HIS A 139 8.00 0.09 -5.56
C HIS A 139 8.59 -0.54 -6.83
N LEU A 140 8.13 -1.74 -7.19
CA LEU A 140 8.60 -2.48 -8.38
C LEU A 140 8.31 -1.80 -9.72
N SER A 141 7.26 -0.97 -9.78
CA SER A 141 6.81 -0.35 -11.02
C SER A 141 6.30 1.06 -10.76
N GLU A 142 6.39 1.92 -11.78
CA GLU A 142 5.86 3.28 -11.72
C GLU A 142 4.34 3.28 -11.54
N GLU A 143 3.67 2.32 -12.17
CA GLU A 143 2.25 2.10 -11.95
C GLU A 143 1.93 1.78 -10.48
N GLY A 144 2.74 0.92 -9.83
CA GLY A 144 2.59 0.61 -8.41
C GLY A 144 2.78 1.83 -7.51
N PHE A 145 3.76 2.67 -7.82
CA PHE A 145 4.03 3.90 -7.10
C PHE A 145 2.92 4.95 -7.28
N GLN A 146 2.52 5.25 -8.52
CA GLN A 146 1.44 6.19 -8.83
C GLN A 146 0.11 5.74 -8.21
N ARG A 147 -0.16 4.43 -8.19
CA ARG A 147 -1.31 3.88 -7.46
C ARG A 147 -1.21 4.16 -5.96
N ALA A 148 -0.04 4.00 -5.33
CA ALA A 148 0.14 4.29 -3.91
C ALA A 148 -0.13 5.78 -3.61
N VAL A 149 0.40 6.70 -4.42
CA VAL A 149 0.15 8.15 -4.31
C VAL A 149 -1.34 8.46 -4.44
N SER A 150 -2.01 7.91 -5.47
CA SER A 150 -3.45 8.10 -5.66
C SER A 150 -4.27 7.54 -4.48
N THR A 151 -3.80 6.45 -3.88
CA THR A 151 -4.48 5.81 -2.75
C THR A 151 -4.35 6.67 -1.50
N VAL A 152 -3.17 7.20 -1.20
CA VAL A 152 -2.95 8.08 -0.03
C VAL A 152 -3.77 9.36 -0.14
N SER A 153 -3.73 10.03 -1.29
CA SER A 153 -4.51 11.26 -1.52
C SER A 153 -6.02 11.03 -1.46
N THR A 154 -6.50 9.94 -2.07
CA THR A 154 -7.92 9.55 -1.97
C THR A 154 -8.31 9.20 -0.54
N ALA A 155 -7.46 8.43 0.17
CA ALA A 155 -7.73 8.01 1.55
C ALA A 155 -7.87 9.22 2.49
N THR A 156 -7.02 10.24 2.37
CA THR A 156 -7.13 11.45 3.20
C THR A 156 -8.41 12.23 2.95
N LEU A 157 -8.89 12.28 1.70
CA LEU A 157 -10.13 12.97 1.34
C LEU A 157 -11.38 12.16 1.75
N MET A 158 -11.31 10.84 1.64
CA MET A 158 -12.41 9.92 1.96
C MET A 158 -12.43 9.49 3.44
N ALA A 159 -11.44 9.91 4.24
CA ALA A 159 -11.31 9.50 5.64
C ALA A 159 -12.55 9.82 6.46
N LEU A 160 -13.04 11.07 6.39
CA LEU A 160 -14.21 11.49 7.16
C LEU A 160 -15.49 10.73 6.73
N PRO A 161 -15.87 10.68 5.43
CA PRO A 161 -17.01 9.86 5.01
C PRO A 161 -16.89 8.39 5.41
N ALA A 162 -15.71 7.79 5.26
CA ALA A 162 -15.48 6.39 5.61
C ALA A 162 -15.64 6.15 7.11
N VAL A 163 -15.06 7.00 7.96
CA VAL A 163 -15.19 6.91 9.41
C VAL A 163 -16.65 7.08 9.83
N VAL A 164 -17.37 8.07 9.28
CA VAL A 164 -18.77 8.27 9.62
C VAL A 164 -19.60 7.05 9.26
N VAL A 165 -19.49 6.52 8.04
CA VAL A 165 -20.25 5.33 7.62
C VAL A 165 -19.92 4.08 8.46
N LEU A 166 -18.65 3.89 8.84
CA LEU A 166 -18.22 2.73 9.63
C LEU A 166 -18.59 2.85 11.12
N VAL A 167 -18.60 4.06 11.68
CA VAL A 167 -18.89 4.32 13.11
C VAL A 167 -20.38 4.48 13.37
N THR A 168 -21.18 4.88 12.37
CA THR A 168 -22.64 5.11 12.55
C THR A 168 -23.35 3.91 13.20
N PRO A 169 -23.10 2.64 12.82
CA PRO A 169 -23.72 1.49 13.50
C PRO A 169 -23.36 1.39 14.99
N LEU A 170 -22.18 1.86 15.40
CA LEU A 170 -21.76 1.86 16.81
C LEU A 170 -22.59 2.81 17.68
N SER A 171 -23.22 3.83 17.08
CA SER A 171 -24.11 4.75 17.81
C SER A 171 -25.28 4.02 18.46
N VAL A 172 -25.76 2.94 17.83
CA VAL A 172 -26.83 2.09 18.36
C VAL A 172 -26.33 1.19 19.50
N LEU A 173 -25.07 0.74 19.43
CA LEU A 173 -24.44 -0.05 20.50
C LEU A 173 -24.09 0.79 21.74
N LEU A 174 -23.92 2.11 21.58
CA LEU A 174 -23.57 3.08 22.62
C LEU A 174 -24.79 3.86 23.17
N PRO A 175 -25.98 3.23 23.15
CA PRO A 175 -27.30 3.87 23.24
C PRO A 175 -27.38 5.39 23.00
N LEU A 176 -26.80 5.89 21.91
CA LEU A 176 -26.87 7.32 21.60
C LEU A 176 -28.27 7.67 21.09
N SER A 177 -28.76 8.87 21.40
CA SER A 177 -30.04 9.35 20.90
C SER A 177 -30.01 9.45 19.37
N GLN A 178 -30.79 8.61 18.72
CA GLN A 178 -30.92 8.55 17.27
C GLN A 178 -32.41 8.45 16.91
N PRO A 179 -32.81 8.94 15.72
CA PRO A 179 -34.20 8.80 15.26
C PRO A 179 -34.60 7.33 15.07
N TRP A 180 -33.62 6.45 14.81
CA TRP A 180 -33.81 5.00 14.86
C TRP A 180 -33.52 4.45 16.26
N SER A 181 -34.48 3.73 16.85
CA SER A 181 -34.34 3.10 18.17
C SER A 181 -33.52 1.80 18.16
N GLY A 182 -33.01 1.37 17.00
CA GLY A 182 -32.27 0.11 16.84
C GLY A 182 -31.74 -0.12 15.41
N LEU A 183 -30.94 -1.18 15.21
CA LEU A 183 -30.44 -1.61 13.89
C LEU A 183 -31.49 -2.41 13.12
N GLY A 184 -32.66 -1.81 12.88
CA GLY A 184 -33.75 -2.41 12.12
C GLY A 184 -33.36 -2.74 10.66
N PRO A 185 -34.25 -3.45 9.91
CA PRO A 185 -34.04 -3.72 8.50
C PRO A 185 -33.84 -2.46 7.65
N GLY A 186 -34.64 -1.39 7.87
CA GLY A 186 -34.47 -0.12 7.16
C GLY A 186 -33.07 0.50 7.32
N PRO A 187 -32.59 0.71 8.57
CA PRO A 187 -31.26 1.27 8.82
C PRO A 187 -30.13 0.41 8.24
N LEU A 188 -30.23 -0.92 8.36
CA LEU A 188 -29.24 -1.85 7.80
C LEU A 188 -29.23 -1.83 6.26
N SER A 189 -30.40 -1.75 5.61
CA SER A 189 -30.50 -1.62 4.16
C SER A 189 -29.80 -0.34 3.67
N SER A 190 -30.05 0.78 4.36
CA SER A 190 -29.44 2.08 4.01
C SER A 190 -27.95 2.11 4.30
N TRP A 191 -27.49 1.44 5.35
CA TRP A 191 -26.07 1.26 5.64
C TRP A 191 -25.36 0.44 4.55
N CYS A 192 -25.98 -0.66 4.09
CA CYS A 192 -25.46 -1.42 2.96
C CYS A 192 -25.35 -0.56 1.68
N LEU A 193 -26.36 0.25 1.38
CA LEU A 193 -26.30 1.17 0.24
C LEU A 193 -25.24 2.26 0.43
N ALA A 194 -25.06 2.78 1.65
CA ALA A 194 -24.00 3.73 1.97
C ALA A 194 -22.60 3.15 1.71
N LEU A 195 -22.36 1.86 2.00
CA LEU A 195 -21.10 1.18 1.67
C LEU A 195 -20.86 1.10 0.15
N LEU A 196 -21.91 0.93 -0.66
CA LEU A 196 -21.80 0.94 -2.12
C LEU A 196 -21.49 2.35 -2.66
N VAL A 197 -22.23 3.35 -2.17
CA VAL A 197 -22.02 4.75 -2.55
C VAL A 197 -20.62 5.22 -2.15
N LEU A 198 -20.12 4.80 -0.97
CA LEU A 198 -18.76 5.10 -0.51
C LEU A 198 -17.71 4.52 -1.48
N GLN A 199 -17.89 3.29 -1.98
CA GLN A 199 -17.00 2.70 -2.98
C GLN A 199 -17.06 3.43 -4.32
N GLY A 200 -18.26 3.83 -4.77
CA GLY A 200 -18.44 4.64 -5.96
C GLY A 200 -17.72 5.99 -5.85
N ALA A 201 -17.91 6.70 -4.74
CA ALA A 201 -17.25 7.96 -4.47
C ALA A 201 -15.73 7.82 -4.37
N TRP A 202 -15.22 6.74 -3.75
CA TRP A 202 -13.79 6.45 -3.73
C TRP A 202 -13.20 6.37 -5.14
N LEU A 203 -13.87 5.67 -6.07
CA LEU A 203 -13.44 5.57 -7.46
C LEU A 203 -13.48 6.92 -8.19
N LEU A 204 -14.52 7.72 -7.94
CA LEU A 204 -14.67 9.06 -8.53
C LEU A 204 -13.59 10.03 -8.02
N VAL A 205 -13.40 10.13 -6.69
CA VAL A 205 -12.35 10.96 -6.08
C VAL A 205 -10.97 10.55 -6.62
N ARG A 206 -10.69 9.25 -6.69
CA ARG A 206 -9.42 8.75 -7.23
C ARG A 206 -9.17 9.15 -8.68
N ARG A 207 -10.23 9.22 -9.51
CA ARG A 207 -10.13 9.70 -10.89
C ARG A 207 -9.87 11.21 -10.96
N THR A 208 -10.42 11.99 -10.03
CA THR A 208 -10.25 13.46 -10.01
C THR A 208 -8.88 13.94 -9.52
N VAL A 209 -8.14 13.10 -8.77
CA VAL A 209 -6.79 13.44 -8.27
C VAL A 209 -5.76 12.39 -8.74
N PRO A 210 -5.39 12.36 -10.03
CA PRO A 210 -4.40 11.41 -10.53
C PRO A 210 -2.99 11.80 -10.07
N ALA A 211 -2.17 10.79 -9.79
CA ALA A 211 -0.80 10.98 -9.30
C ALA A 211 0.11 11.69 -10.31
N ALA A 212 -0.01 11.33 -11.59
CA ALA A 212 0.80 11.88 -12.68
C ALA A 212 0.79 13.41 -12.73
N PRO A 213 -0.38 14.08 -12.89
CA PRO A 213 -0.40 15.54 -12.94
C PRO A 213 -0.16 16.18 -11.57
N LEU A 214 -0.39 15.49 -10.45
CA LEU A 214 -0.10 16.01 -9.09
C LEU A 214 1.40 16.18 -8.89
N LEU A 215 2.15 15.16 -9.29
CA LEU A 215 3.60 15.09 -9.12
C LEU A 215 4.37 15.66 -10.32
N GLY A 216 3.72 15.83 -11.48
CA GLY A 216 4.38 16.24 -12.72
C GLY A 216 5.10 15.08 -13.41
N LEU A 217 4.58 13.86 -13.26
CA LEU A 217 5.12 12.64 -13.86
C LEU A 217 4.39 12.30 -15.16
N THR A 218 5.08 11.58 -16.04
CA THR A 218 4.44 10.88 -17.16
C THR A 218 3.51 9.78 -16.63
N ASP A 219 2.33 9.64 -17.24
CA ASP A 219 1.37 8.64 -16.80
C ASP A 219 1.89 7.21 -17.02
N ALA A 220 1.59 6.31 -16.09
CA ALA A 220 2.07 4.92 -16.17
C ALA A 220 1.64 4.21 -17.47
N GLN A 221 0.45 4.50 -18.02
CA GLN A 221 0.01 3.89 -19.28
C GLN A 221 0.84 4.39 -20.47
N THR A 222 1.17 5.69 -20.48
CA THR A 222 2.05 6.25 -21.51
C THR A 222 3.46 5.66 -21.43
N LEU A 223 3.99 5.43 -20.23
CA LEU A 223 5.27 4.73 -20.06
C LEU A 223 5.23 3.28 -20.57
N HIS A 224 4.14 2.54 -20.29
CA HIS A 224 3.96 1.17 -20.81
C HIS A 224 3.87 1.11 -22.33
N THR A 225 3.20 2.07 -22.95
CA THR A 225 3.07 2.15 -24.42
C THR A 225 4.40 2.54 -25.06
N THR A 226 5.07 3.57 -24.56
CA THR A 226 6.42 3.96 -25.02
C THR A 226 7.43 2.82 -24.88
N ALA A 227 7.42 2.08 -23.77
CA ALA A 227 8.30 0.93 -23.56
C ALA A 227 8.10 -0.21 -24.58
N ARG A 228 6.87 -0.37 -25.11
CA ARG A 228 6.52 -1.46 -26.04
C ARG A 228 6.68 -1.06 -27.51
N ILE A 229 6.17 0.11 -27.88
CA ILE A 229 5.98 0.52 -29.28
C ILE A 229 6.54 1.92 -29.59
N GLY A 230 7.31 2.52 -28.67
CA GLY A 230 7.96 3.81 -28.90
C GLY A 230 8.86 3.79 -30.14
N THR A 231 8.79 4.86 -30.93
CA THR A 231 9.56 5.04 -32.17
C THR A 231 11.03 5.33 -31.91
N ASP A 232 11.33 6.11 -30.87
CA ASP A 232 12.69 6.43 -30.43
C ASP A 232 13.28 5.27 -29.60
N PRO A 233 14.40 4.65 -30.03
CA PRO A 233 15.00 3.52 -29.33
C PRO A 233 15.52 3.86 -27.93
N ASP A 234 15.99 5.08 -27.70
CA ASP A 234 16.57 5.48 -26.42
C ASP A 234 15.48 5.78 -25.39
N GLN A 235 14.42 6.48 -25.81
CA GLN A 235 13.21 6.64 -24.99
C GLN A 235 12.54 5.30 -24.68
N ARG A 236 12.50 4.38 -25.66
CA ARG A 236 11.95 3.04 -25.46
C ARG A 236 12.76 2.26 -24.43
N ARG A 237 14.09 2.30 -24.51
CA ARG A 237 14.98 1.65 -23.53
C ARG A 237 14.81 2.25 -22.14
N ALA A 238 14.77 3.58 -22.02
CA ALA A 238 14.56 4.26 -20.74
C ALA A 238 13.19 3.91 -20.12
N ALA A 239 12.12 3.95 -20.92
CA ALA A 239 10.79 3.54 -20.46
C ALA A 239 10.74 2.05 -20.09
N ALA A 240 11.41 1.17 -20.86
CA ALA A 240 11.49 -0.24 -20.57
C ALA A 240 12.18 -0.53 -19.23
N LYS A 241 13.26 0.18 -18.89
CA LYS A 241 13.91 0.06 -17.58
C LYS A 241 12.99 0.48 -16.41
N GLN A 242 12.11 1.46 -16.63
CA GLN A 242 11.14 1.91 -15.63
C GLN A 242 9.93 0.99 -15.49
N VAL A 243 9.62 0.20 -16.53
CA VAL A 243 8.45 -0.68 -16.60
C VAL A 243 8.80 -2.14 -16.25
N LEU A 244 9.99 -2.62 -16.63
CA LEU A 244 10.38 -4.04 -16.64
C LEU A 244 11.43 -4.38 -15.57
N ALA A 245 11.22 -3.95 -14.33
CA ALA A 245 12.05 -4.44 -13.23
C ALA A 245 11.81 -5.96 -13.04
N GLN A 246 12.85 -6.79 -13.12
CA GLN A 246 12.76 -8.24 -12.95
C GLN A 246 12.71 -8.67 -11.49
N ASP A 247 11.53 -9.08 -11.01
CA ASP A 247 11.37 -9.57 -9.64
C ASP A 247 11.94 -10.99 -9.46
N ARG A 248 13.14 -11.09 -8.87
CA ARG A 248 13.84 -12.36 -8.61
C ARG A 248 13.15 -13.26 -7.56
N ARG A 249 12.09 -12.80 -6.88
CA ARG A 249 11.35 -13.53 -5.84
C ARG A 249 10.25 -14.46 -6.38
N HIS A 250 10.27 -14.79 -7.67
CA HIS A 250 9.23 -15.59 -8.32
C HIS A 250 9.43 -17.10 -8.16
N LEU A 251 10.60 -17.52 -7.70
CA LEU A 251 10.94 -18.93 -7.47
C LEU A 251 10.38 -19.42 -6.12
N PRO A 252 10.17 -20.73 -5.96
CA PRO A 252 9.76 -21.32 -4.68
C PRO A 252 10.87 -21.17 -3.61
N PRO A 253 10.51 -20.95 -2.32
CA PRO A 253 11.50 -20.85 -1.25
C PRO A 253 12.19 -22.19 -0.99
N ASN A 254 13.48 -22.13 -0.66
CA ASN A 254 14.26 -23.33 -0.33
C ASN A 254 13.92 -23.87 1.07
N PRO A 255 14.03 -25.20 1.29
CA PRO A 255 13.71 -25.79 2.57
C PRO A 255 14.74 -25.31 3.60
N GLY A 256 14.30 -25.04 4.83
CA GLY A 256 15.16 -24.56 5.90
C GLY A 256 15.56 -23.08 5.80
N THR A 257 15.07 -22.34 4.80
CA THR A 257 15.30 -20.89 4.70
C THR A 257 14.22 -20.09 5.43
N ALA A 258 14.56 -18.89 5.90
CA ALA A 258 13.58 -17.98 6.54
C ALA A 258 12.38 -17.64 5.63
N ALA A 259 12.54 -17.72 4.30
CA ALA A 259 11.48 -17.47 3.33
C ALA A 259 10.41 -18.59 3.28
N GLU A 260 10.77 -19.83 3.63
CA GLU A 260 9.82 -20.95 3.70
C GLU A 260 8.80 -20.73 4.83
N GLY A 261 9.27 -20.24 5.97
CA GLY A 261 8.42 -19.83 7.10
C GLY A 261 7.84 -18.41 6.97
N GLY A 262 8.13 -17.69 5.88
CA GLY A 262 7.78 -16.28 5.72
C GLY A 262 6.29 -16.01 5.85
N ALA A 263 5.44 -16.87 5.27
CA ALA A 263 3.99 -16.77 5.38
C ALA A 263 3.45 -17.07 6.79
N LEU A 264 4.16 -17.83 7.61
CA LEU A 264 3.80 -18.09 9.02
C LEU A 264 4.22 -16.95 9.95
N SER A 265 5.14 -16.09 9.51
CA SER A 265 5.55 -14.93 10.29
C SER A 265 4.35 -13.99 10.54
N PRO A 266 4.30 -13.25 11.66
CA PRO A 266 3.22 -12.31 11.93
C PRO A 266 3.10 -11.24 10.84
N ARG A 267 4.23 -10.85 10.23
CA ARG A 267 4.27 -9.96 9.07
C ARG A 267 3.64 -10.61 7.84
N GLY A 268 3.98 -11.87 7.55
CA GLY A 268 3.39 -12.64 6.45
C GLY A 268 1.88 -12.77 6.59
N ALA A 269 1.40 -13.17 7.77
CA ALA A 269 -0.02 -13.29 8.07
C ALA A 269 -0.77 -11.94 7.96
N ALA A 270 -0.21 -10.86 8.51
CA ALA A 270 -0.80 -9.53 8.41
C ALA A 270 -0.82 -8.99 6.97
N THR A 271 0.24 -9.23 6.19
CA THR A 271 0.29 -8.84 4.77
C THR A 271 -0.68 -9.65 3.93
N ALA A 272 -0.85 -10.95 4.21
CA ALA A 272 -1.86 -11.79 3.58
C ALA A 272 -3.28 -11.27 3.83
N LEU A 273 -3.61 -10.96 5.09
CA LEU A 273 -4.89 -10.34 5.44
C LEU A 273 -5.10 -8.99 4.77
N ALA A 274 -4.09 -8.12 4.74
CA ALA A 274 -4.19 -6.83 4.08
C ALA A 274 -4.43 -6.95 2.57
N LEU A 275 -3.76 -7.91 1.91
CA LEU A 275 -3.96 -8.19 0.49
C LEU A 275 -5.34 -8.79 0.22
N LEU A 276 -5.80 -9.72 1.07
CA LEU A 276 -7.13 -10.29 0.99
C LEU A 276 -8.20 -9.22 1.18
N ALA A 277 -8.09 -8.38 2.21
CA ALA A 277 -9.02 -7.28 2.47
C ALA A 277 -9.10 -6.32 1.27
N ARG A 278 -7.96 -5.96 0.66
CA ARG A 278 -7.93 -5.13 -0.56
C ARG A 278 -8.60 -5.81 -1.76
N ALA A 279 -8.42 -7.13 -1.92
CA ALA A 279 -9.09 -7.87 -2.99
C ALA A 279 -10.60 -7.99 -2.72
N SER A 280 -11.00 -8.18 -1.46
CA SER A 280 -12.39 -8.26 -1.02
C SER A 280 -13.15 -6.95 -1.26
N LEU A 281 -12.50 -5.80 -1.10
CA LEU A 281 -13.07 -4.49 -1.44
C LEU A 281 -13.47 -4.36 -2.91
N ARG A 282 -12.95 -5.20 -3.81
CA ARG A 282 -13.27 -5.08 -5.25
C ARG A 282 -14.53 -5.85 -5.65
N TRP A 283 -14.82 -6.97 -4.98
CA TRP A 283 -15.86 -7.91 -5.44
C TRP A 283 -16.73 -8.45 -4.29
N VAL A 284 -16.14 -8.74 -3.14
CA VAL A 284 -16.85 -9.35 -2.01
C VAL A 284 -17.75 -8.31 -1.33
N VAL A 285 -17.17 -7.17 -0.93
CA VAL A 285 -17.91 -6.09 -0.27
C VAL A 285 -19.05 -5.54 -1.13
N PRO A 286 -18.87 -5.21 -2.43
CA PRO A 286 -19.98 -4.73 -3.23
C PRO A 286 -21.08 -5.79 -3.45
N ALA A 287 -20.72 -7.07 -3.59
CA ALA A 287 -21.72 -8.14 -3.70
C ALA A 287 -22.53 -8.29 -2.40
N LEU A 288 -21.88 -8.33 -1.25
CA LEU A 288 -22.55 -8.45 0.05
C LEU A 288 -23.37 -7.21 0.40
N ALA A 289 -22.87 -6.02 0.10
CA ALA A 289 -23.61 -4.78 0.32
C ALA A 289 -24.83 -4.69 -0.61
N GLY A 290 -24.71 -5.13 -1.87
CA GLY A 290 -25.85 -5.23 -2.79
C GLY A 290 -26.91 -6.22 -2.32
N LEU A 291 -26.49 -7.42 -1.90
CA LEU A 291 -27.40 -8.43 -1.34
C LEU A 291 -28.02 -7.97 -0.02
N GLY A 292 -27.25 -7.34 0.86
CA GLY A 292 -27.72 -6.79 2.12
C GLY A 292 -28.77 -5.71 1.91
N TRP A 293 -28.54 -4.78 0.97
CA TRP A 293 -29.52 -3.77 0.60
C TRP A 293 -30.86 -4.40 0.17
N LEU A 294 -30.82 -5.43 -0.68
CA LEU A 294 -32.02 -6.15 -1.13
C LEU A 294 -32.71 -6.92 0.00
N VAL A 295 -31.97 -7.75 0.74
CA VAL A 295 -32.52 -8.60 1.81
C VAL A 295 -33.12 -7.75 2.93
N PHE A 296 -32.39 -6.74 3.41
CA PHE A 296 -32.88 -5.85 4.45
C PHE A 296 -33.99 -4.91 3.95
N GLY A 297 -33.96 -4.52 2.67
CA GLY A 297 -35.04 -3.73 2.05
C GLY A 297 -36.35 -4.52 1.94
N ILE A 298 -36.29 -5.79 1.54
CA ILE A 298 -37.46 -6.69 1.53
C ILE A 298 -37.96 -6.91 2.96
N ALA A 299 -37.05 -7.11 3.93
CA ALA A 299 -37.44 -7.27 5.33
C ALA A 299 -38.10 -6.00 5.90
N ASP A 300 -37.63 -4.80 5.54
CA ASP A 300 -38.27 -3.52 5.87
C ASP A 300 -39.69 -3.44 5.27
N LEU A 301 -39.85 -3.77 3.99
CA LEU A 301 -41.15 -3.80 3.32
C LEU A 301 -42.14 -4.73 4.01
N VAL A 302 -41.74 -5.97 4.29
CA VAL A 302 -42.58 -6.97 4.97
C VAL A 302 -42.95 -6.50 6.37
N THR A 303 -42.00 -5.93 7.11
CA THR A 303 -42.21 -5.43 8.47
C THR A 303 -43.22 -4.28 8.49
N VAL A 304 -43.09 -3.33 7.58
CA VAL A 304 -43.98 -2.17 7.47
C VAL A 304 -45.39 -2.59 7.07
N ILE A 305 -45.55 -3.46 6.06
CA ILE A 305 -46.88 -3.95 5.63
C ILE A 305 -47.57 -4.73 6.75
N THR A 306 -46.85 -5.62 7.42
CA THR A 306 -47.41 -6.44 8.52
C THR A 306 -47.89 -5.54 9.66
N ARG A 307 -47.12 -4.51 10.01
CA ARG A 307 -47.47 -3.55 11.07
C ARG A 307 -48.65 -2.66 10.72
N PHE A 308 -48.76 -2.22 9.47
CA PHE A 308 -49.97 -1.54 9.00
C PHE A 308 -51.21 -2.42 9.17
N GLY A 309 -51.09 -3.74 8.97
CA GLY A 309 -52.17 -4.69 9.22
C GLY A 309 -52.51 -4.88 10.71
N MET A 310 -51.59 -4.57 11.63
CA MET A 310 -51.75 -4.76 13.08
C MET A 310 -52.00 -3.46 13.87
N ASN A 311 -52.07 -2.29 13.20
CA ASN A 311 -52.20 -0.96 13.82
C ASN A 311 -51.10 -0.59 14.84
N GLU A 312 -49.95 -1.29 14.83
CA GLU A 312 -48.82 -1.02 15.72
C GLU A 312 -47.66 -0.37 14.97
N LEU A 313 -47.50 0.95 15.12
CA LEU A 313 -46.45 1.73 14.46
C LEU A 313 -45.18 1.90 15.29
N THR A 314 -45.21 1.56 16.59
CA THR A 314 -44.13 1.87 17.54
C THR A 314 -43.46 0.62 18.08
N GLY A 315 -42.14 0.52 17.91
CA GLY A 315 -41.29 -0.51 18.52
C GLY A 315 -40.69 -1.45 17.49
N VAL A 316 -39.61 -1.05 16.82
CA VAL A 316 -38.87 -1.95 15.92
C VAL A 316 -37.97 -2.84 16.77
N GLU A 317 -38.28 -4.14 16.85
CA GLU A 317 -37.34 -5.10 17.42
C GLU A 317 -36.10 -5.17 16.54
N SER A 318 -34.91 -5.10 17.16
CA SER A 318 -33.65 -5.21 16.44
C SER A 318 -33.53 -6.62 15.82
N PRO A 319 -33.40 -6.76 14.49
CA PRO A 319 -33.18 -8.04 13.82
C PRO A 319 -31.86 -8.70 14.23
N LEU A 320 -30.93 -7.93 14.80
CA LEU A 320 -29.69 -8.41 15.39
C LEU A 320 -29.82 -8.42 16.91
N HIS A 321 -29.82 -9.62 17.49
CA HIS A 321 -29.72 -9.78 18.93
C HIS A 321 -28.26 -9.76 19.38
N ALA A 322 -27.96 -9.15 20.53
CA ALA A 322 -26.62 -9.13 21.10
C ALA A 322 -26.02 -10.55 21.23
N GLY A 323 -26.86 -11.56 21.50
CA GLY A 323 -26.46 -12.97 21.51
C GLY A 323 -25.92 -13.48 20.17
N GLN A 324 -26.47 -13.03 19.03
CA GLN A 324 -25.96 -13.41 17.70
C GLN A 324 -24.60 -12.77 17.42
N LEU A 325 -24.39 -11.52 17.85
CA LEU A 325 -23.10 -10.83 17.70
C LEU A 325 -22.01 -11.47 18.56
N LEU A 326 -22.32 -11.79 19.82
CA LEU A 326 -21.40 -12.48 20.74
C LEU A 326 -21.00 -13.87 20.23
N LEU A 327 -21.88 -14.52 19.48
CA LEU A 327 -21.61 -15.81 18.84
C LEU A 327 -20.82 -15.67 17.53
N ALA A 328 -21.19 -14.72 16.68
CA ALA A 328 -20.59 -14.54 15.36
C ALA A 328 -19.18 -13.96 15.41
N ALA A 329 -18.89 -13.07 16.35
CA ALA A 329 -17.58 -12.43 16.51
C ALA A 329 -16.42 -13.42 16.71
N PRO A 330 -16.47 -14.39 17.65
CA PRO A 330 -15.38 -15.35 17.83
C PRO A 330 -15.21 -16.27 16.61
N VAL A 331 -16.31 -16.71 15.98
CA VAL A 331 -16.23 -17.51 14.75
C VAL A 331 -15.56 -16.71 13.62
N ALA A 332 -15.95 -15.45 13.44
CA ALA A 332 -15.31 -14.56 12.46
C ALA A 332 -13.82 -14.36 12.77
N GLY A 333 -13.44 -14.21 14.05
CA GLY A 333 -12.05 -14.13 14.49
C GLY A 333 -11.24 -15.38 14.12
N CYS A 334 -11.79 -16.57 14.36
CA CYS A 334 -11.16 -17.84 13.96
C CYS A 334 -11.02 -17.96 12.45
N VAL A 335 -12.05 -17.57 11.68
CA VAL A 335 -12.00 -17.57 10.21
C VAL A 335 -10.93 -16.59 9.71
N LEU A 336 -10.86 -15.38 10.25
CA LEU A 336 -9.82 -14.41 9.89
C LEU A 336 -8.41 -14.92 10.19
N LEU A 337 -8.21 -15.56 11.35
CA LEU A 337 -6.93 -16.18 11.68
C LEU A 337 -6.57 -17.30 10.69
N ALA A 338 -7.53 -18.16 10.36
CA ALA A 338 -7.34 -19.23 9.38
C ALA A 338 -7.00 -18.66 7.99
N LEU A 339 -7.72 -17.62 7.55
CA LEU A 339 -7.44 -16.91 6.29
C LEU A 339 -6.03 -16.31 6.27
N ALA A 340 -5.57 -15.74 7.39
CA ALA A 340 -4.22 -15.18 7.52
C ALA A 340 -3.12 -16.23 7.32
N LEU A 341 -3.34 -17.44 7.83
CA LEU A 341 -2.40 -18.55 7.78
C LEU A 341 -2.56 -19.44 6.53
N THR A 342 -3.60 -19.21 5.74
CA THR A 342 -3.91 -20.01 4.55
C THR A 342 -2.76 -20.07 3.53
N PRO A 343 -2.05 -18.97 3.21
CA PRO A 343 -0.92 -19.03 2.29
C PRO A 343 0.20 -19.97 2.77
N ALA A 344 0.46 -20.03 4.08
CA ALA A 344 1.46 -20.93 4.64
C ALA A 344 1.07 -22.40 4.48
N LEU A 345 -0.19 -22.74 4.74
CA LEU A 345 -0.71 -24.08 4.51
C LEU A 345 -0.64 -24.44 3.02
N ALA A 346 -1.00 -23.51 2.13
CA ALA A 346 -0.95 -23.71 0.69
C ALA A 346 0.48 -23.97 0.17
N VAL A 347 1.48 -23.27 0.70
CA VAL A 347 2.90 -23.51 0.35
C VAL A 347 3.34 -24.93 0.75
N ARG A 348 2.97 -25.39 1.96
CA ARG A 348 3.30 -26.75 2.42
C ARG A 348 2.62 -27.82 1.57
N LEU A 349 1.34 -27.64 1.25
CA LEU A 349 0.59 -28.58 0.42
C LEU A 349 1.04 -28.58 -1.06
N ALA A 350 1.70 -27.52 -1.52
CA ALA A 350 2.25 -27.42 -2.87
C ALA A 350 3.72 -27.87 -2.97
N ALA A 351 4.34 -28.33 -1.87
CA ALA A 351 5.77 -28.62 -1.83
C ALA A 351 6.23 -29.64 -2.89
N SER A 352 5.40 -30.62 -3.24
CA SER A 352 5.70 -31.62 -4.27
C SER A 352 5.89 -31.04 -5.67
N GLN A 353 5.27 -29.90 -5.99
CA GLN A 353 5.37 -29.26 -7.31
C GLN A 353 6.60 -28.37 -7.47
N ARG A 354 7.41 -28.23 -6.41
CA ARG A 354 8.64 -27.45 -6.48
C ARG A 354 9.64 -28.02 -7.49
N GLY A 355 9.68 -29.35 -7.61
CA GLY A 355 10.52 -30.08 -8.57
C GLY A 355 10.04 -29.97 -10.03
N GLU A 356 8.99 -29.20 -10.33
CA GLU A 356 8.48 -29.01 -11.69
C GLU A 356 8.81 -27.61 -12.24
N VAL A 357 9.45 -26.75 -11.44
CA VAL A 357 9.80 -25.38 -11.85
C VAL A 357 11.11 -25.39 -12.64
N LEU A 358 11.03 -25.06 -13.93
CA LEU A 358 12.16 -25.14 -14.87
C LEU A 358 12.66 -23.78 -15.37
N ASP A 359 11.88 -22.71 -15.21
CA ASP A 359 12.22 -21.38 -15.75
C ASP A 359 12.61 -20.40 -14.63
N GLN A 360 13.73 -19.71 -14.83
CA GLN A 360 14.25 -18.64 -13.96
C GLN A 360 13.76 -17.24 -14.38
N ARG A 361 13.00 -17.14 -15.47
CA ARG A 361 12.53 -15.86 -16.01
C ARG A 361 11.27 -15.40 -15.28
N THR A 362 11.22 -14.10 -15.01
CA THR A 362 10.05 -13.45 -14.44
C THR A 362 9.10 -12.98 -15.53
N TYR A 363 7.85 -13.44 -15.49
CA TYR A 363 6.79 -12.95 -16.36
C TYR A 363 5.83 -12.01 -15.62
N ARG A 364 5.36 -10.96 -16.29
CA ARG A 364 4.39 -10.02 -15.71
C ARG A 364 2.97 -10.58 -15.67
N GLU A 365 2.56 -11.24 -16.75
CA GLU A 365 1.19 -11.74 -16.90
C GLU A 365 0.97 -13.02 -16.09
N TRP A 366 -0.15 -13.08 -15.36
CA TRP A 366 -0.50 -14.25 -14.55
C TRP A 366 -0.67 -15.51 -15.41
N SER A 367 -1.30 -15.38 -16.58
CA SER A 367 -1.53 -16.49 -17.52
C SER A 367 -0.22 -17.15 -17.96
N HIS A 368 0.85 -16.37 -18.11
CA HIS A 368 2.17 -16.88 -18.45
C HIS A 368 2.85 -17.49 -17.22
N ARG A 369 2.87 -16.76 -16.09
CA ARG A 369 3.45 -17.26 -14.83
C ARG A 369 2.85 -18.60 -14.39
N ALA A 370 1.53 -18.74 -14.45
CA ALA A 370 0.84 -19.95 -14.02
C ALA A 370 1.16 -21.18 -14.90
N ARG A 371 1.54 -20.98 -16.17
CA ARG A 371 1.95 -22.08 -17.06
C ARG A 371 3.38 -22.53 -16.81
N VAL A 372 4.25 -21.57 -16.46
CA VAL A 372 5.68 -21.79 -16.35
C VAL A 372 6.12 -22.12 -14.92
N ASN A 373 5.34 -21.70 -13.93
CA ASN A 373 5.56 -21.96 -12.51
C ASN A 373 4.34 -22.72 -11.92
N PRO A 374 4.31 -24.06 -12.05
CA PRO A 374 3.20 -24.88 -11.55
C PRO A 374 3.04 -24.74 -10.04
N TRP A 375 4.14 -24.61 -9.30
CA TRP A 375 4.11 -24.36 -7.86
C TRP A 375 3.36 -23.05 -7.51
N GLU A 376 3.69 -21.92 -8.13
CA GLU A 376 3.00 -20.64 -7.88
C GLU A 376 1.50 -20.76 -8.24
N ALA A 377 1.17 -21.44 -9.34
CA ALA A 377 -0.22 -21.70 -9.74
C ALA A 377 -0.98 -22.51 -8.69
N ARG A 378 -0.36 -23.57 -8.16
CA ARG A 378 -0.95 -24.45 -7.15
C ARG A 378 -1.11 -23.76 -5.81
N VAL A 379 -0.11 -23.01 -5.33
CA VAL A 379 -0.22 -22.24 -4.08
C VAL A 379 -1.37 -21.24 -4.15
N VAL A 380 -1.48 -20.50 -5.26
CA VAL A 380 -2.58 -19.54 -5.47
C VAL A 380 -3.94 -20.25 -5.53
N GLY A 381 -4.03 -21.37 -6.25
CA GLY A 381 -5.26 -22.17 -6.35
C GLY A 381 -5.69 -22.73 -5.00
N LEU A 382 -4.76 -23.35 -4.26
CA LEU A 382 -5.00 -23.87 -2.91
C LEU A 382 -5.39 -22.77 -1.94
N THR A 383 -4.77 -21.59 -2.02
CA THR A 383 -5.14 -20.46 -1.16
C THR A 383 -6.59 -20.04 -1.39
N GLY A 384 -7.06 -20.02 -2.64
CA GLY A 384 -8.46 -19.76 -2.97
C GLY A 384 -9.42 -20.82 -2.41
N TRP A 385 -9.13 -22.10 -2.66
CA TRP A 385 -9.94 -23.22 -2.19
C TRP A 385 -10.02 -23.29 -0.66
N LEU A 386 -8.87 -23.24 0.01
CA LEU A 386 -8.79 -23.29 1.47
C LEU A 386 -9.51 -22.09 2.10
N SER A 387 -9.38 -20.89 1.53
CA SER A 387 -10.11 -19.72 2.04
C SER A 387 -11.63 -19.89 1.95
N ALA A 388 -12.12 -20.45 0.84
CA ALA A 388 -13.55 -20.76 0.70
C ALA A 388 -14.00 -21.82 1.72
N VAL A 389 -13.19 -22.86 1.94
CA VAL A 389 -13.47 -23.91 2.94
C VAL A 389 -13.50 -23.33 4.35
N TRP A 390 -12.58 -22.44 4.73
CA TRP A 390 -12.59 -21.83 6.07
C TRP A 390 -13.86 -20.99 6.31
N VAL A 391 -14.28 -20.22 5.32
CA VAL A 391 -15.52 -19.45 5.41
C VAL A 391 -16.74 -20.39 5.47
N LEU A 392 -16.76 -21.44 4.64
CA LEU A 392 -17.82 -22.44 4.66
C LEU A 392 -17.93 -23.12 6.02
N LEU A 393 -16.81 -23.55 6.60
CA LEU A 393 -16.77 -24.16 7.94
C LEU A 393 -17.26 -23.18 9.02
N GLY A 394 -16.90 -21.89 8.92
CA GLY A 394 -17.43 -20.86 9.80
C GLY A 394 -18.95 -20.71 9.69
N CYS A 395 -19.48 -20.70 8.47
CA CYS A 395 -20.93 -20.65 8.23
C CYS A 395 -21.64 -21.91 8.75
N VAL A 396 -21.09 -23.10 8.52
CA VAL A 396 -21.66 -24.37 9.04
C VAL A 396 -21.64 -24.39 10.56
N LEU A 397 -20.54 -23.93 11.18
CA LEU A 397 -20.45 -23.82 12.63
C LEU A 397 -21.53 -22.87 13.18
N LEU A 398 -21.73 -21.71 12.55
CA LEU A 398 -22.82 -20.80 12.94
C LEU A 398 -24.20 -21.42 12.72
N ALA A 399 -24.41 -22.16 11.63
CA ALA A 399 -25.66 -22.85 11.35
C ALA A 399 -26.01 -23.92 12.41
N VAL A 400 -25.00 -24.49 13.08
CA VAL A 400 -25.18 -25.41 14.21
C VAL A 400 -25.39 -24.65 15.52
N LEU A 401 -24.57 -23.62 15.79
CA LEU A 401 -24.61 -22.89 17.06
C LEU A 401 -25.86 -22.02 17.24
N VAL A 402 -26.34 -21.37 16.17
CA VAL A 402 -27.53 -20.50 16.19
C VAL A 402 -28.79 -21.21 16.70
N PRO A 403 -29.18 -22.40 16.20
CA PRO A 403 -30.33 -23.13 16.72
C PRO A 403 -30.07 -23.72 18.11
N LEU A 404 -28.85 -24.22 18.41
CA LEU A 404 -28.51 -24.76 19.73
C LEU A 404 -28.68 -23.73 20.85
N LEU A 405 -28.37 -22.46 20.57
CA LEU A 405 -28.51 -21.36 21.51
C LEU A 405 -29.88 -20.66 21.43
N GLN A 406 -30.80 -21.18 20.62
CA GLN A 406 -32.16 -20.64 20.43
C GLN A 406 -32.19 -19.16 20.01
N VAL A 407 -31.16 -18.69 19.30
CA VAL A 407 -31.08 -17.30 18.80
C VAL A 407 -31.35 -17.22 17.29
N GLY A 408 -31.96 -18.26 16.72
CA GLY A 408 -32.24 -18.35 15.29
C GLY A 408 -33.41 -17.48 14.86
N THR A 409 -33.20 -16.66 13.83
CA THR A 409 -34.25 -15.92 13.13
C THR A 409 -34.29 -16.32 11.65
N PRO A 410 -35.42 -16.14 10.94
CA PRO A 410 -35.48 -16.38 9.49
C PRO A 410 -34.40 -15.61 8.73
N LEU A 411 -34.12 -14.38 9.16
CA LEU A 411 -33.09 -13.53 8.58
C LEU A 411 -31.67 -14.09 8.80
N ALA A 412 -31.39 -14.67 9.98
CA ALA A 412 -30.12 -15.33 10.25
C ALA A 412 -29.90 -16.53 9.31
N TRP A 413 -30.95 -17.32 9.04
CA TRP A 413 -30.89 -18.42 8.08
C TRP A 413 -30.63 -17.97 6.65
N VAL A 414 -31.27 -16.88 6.20
CA VAL A 414 -30.97 -16.27 4.89
C VAL A 414 -29.49 -15.91 4.78
N TRP A 415 -28.93 -15.26 5.82
CA TRP A 415 -27.52 -14.90 5.83
C TRP A 415 -26.57 -16.10 5.89
N LEU A 416 -26.94 -17.19 6.57
CA LEU A 416 -26.17 -18.44 6.56
C LEU A 416 -26.14 -19.06 5.16
N VAL A 417 -27.29 -19.12 4.47
CA VAL A 417 -27.39 -19.62 3.09
C VAL A 417 -26.57 -18.76 2.14
N LEU A 418 -26.68 -17.43 2.23
CA LEU A 418 -25.83 -16.51 1.46
C LEU A 418 -24.35 -16.65 1.81
N GLY A 419 -24.03 -16.92 3.07
CA GLY A 419 -22.68 -17.21 3.53
C GLY A 419 -22.07 -18.41 2.80
N ILE A 420 -22.84 -19.49 2.70
CA ILE A 420 -22.43 -20.74 2.04
C ILE A 420 -22.34 -20.57 0.52
N LEU A 421 -23.40 -20.03 -0.10
CA LEU A 421 -23.54 -20.01 -1.57
C LEU A 421 -22.81 -18.85 -2.25
N VAL A 422 -22.61 -17.74 -1.54
CA VAL A 422 -22.07 -16.49 -2.13
C VAL A 422 -20.79 -16.05 -1.45
N LEU A 423 -20.78 -15.90 -0.12
CA LEU A 423 -19.62 -15.35 0.59
C LEU A 423 -18.39 -16.27 0.46
N ALA A 424 -18.55 -17.56 0.75
CA ALA A 424 -17.46 -18.54 0.68
C ALA A 424 -16.75 -18.57 -0.70
N PRO A 425 -17.46 -18.74 -1.84
CA PRO A 425 -16.80 -18.75 -3.15
C PRO A 425 -16.20 -17.38 -3.51
N LEU A 426 -16.85 -16.26 -3.16
CA LEU A 426 -16.30 -14.93 -3.43
C LEU A 426 -15.02 -14.65 -2.64
N VAL A 427 -14.96 -15.04 -1.36
CA VAL A 427 -13.74 -14.92 -0.55
C VAL A 427 -12.63 -15.80 -1.11
N GLY A 428 -12.96 -17.03 -1.57
CA GLY A 428 -12.00 -17.88 -2.28
C GLY A 428 -11.43 -17.23 -3.55
N ALA A 429 -12.30 -16.64 -4.37
CA ALA A 429 -11.88 -15.91 -5.57
C ALA A 429 -11.03 -14.66 -5.23
N ALA A 430 -11.40 -13.92 -4.18
CA ALA A 430 -10.64 -12.77 -3.69
C ALA A 430 -9.24 -13.19 -3.19
N ALA A 431 -9.15 -14.29 -2.43
CA ALA A 431 -7.89 -14.83 -1.93
C ALA A 431 -6.96 -15.28 -3.06
N ALA A 432 -7.48 -16.00 -4.05
CA ALA A 432 -6.72 -16.35 -5.24
C ALA A 432 -6.24 -15.09 -5.98
N SER A 433 -7.13 -14.11 -6.20
CA SER A 433 -6.76 -12.85 -6.85
C SER A 433 -5.68 -12.07 -6.08
N ALA A 434 -5.76 -12.04 -4.74
CA ALA A 434 -4.78 -11.39 -3.89
C ALA A 434 -3.40 -12.04 -4.04
N MET A 435 -3.34 -13.37 -3.95
CA MET A 435 -2.09 -14.12 -4.04
C MET A 435 -1.44 -14.06 -5.42
N ARG A 436 -2.23 -13.99 -6.52
CA ARG A 436 -1.67 -13.76 -7.88
C ARG A 436 -0.78 -12.54 -7.94
N THR A 437 -1.10 -11.49 -7.18
CA THR A 437 -0.35 -10.23 -7.20
C THR A 437 0.64 -10.08 -6.05
N GLY A 438 0.36 -10.68 -4.88
CA GLY A 438 1.07 -10.37 -3.64
C GLY A 438 1.67 -11.56 -2.89
N LEU A 439 1.60 -12.80 -3.42
CA LEU A 439 2.18 -13.98 -2.75
C LEU A 439 3.66 -13.77 -2.39
N ARG A 440 4.40 -13.10 -3.27
CA ARG A 440 5.84 -12.82 -3.06
C ARG A 440 6.08 -11.89 -1.89
N ASP A 441 5.20 -10.92 -1.67
CA ASP A 441 5.31 -10.00 -0.55
C ASP A 441 4.97 -10.68 0.78
N VAL A 442 4.11 -11.71 0.75
CA VAL A 442 3.78 -12.55 1.91
C VAL A 442 4.95 -13.47 2.28
N LEU A 443 5.63 -14.06 1.29
CA LEU A 443 6.72 -15.03 1.53
C LEU A 443 8.07 -14.38 1.80
N TYR A 444 8.46 -13.42 0.97
CA TYR A 444 9.80 -12.84 1.00
C TYR A 444 9.85 -11.47 1.68
N GLY A 445 8.70 -10.83 1.93
CA GLY A 445 8.64 -9.44 2.32
C GLY A 445 8.62 -8.50 1.10
N PRO A 446 8.69 -7.18 1.30
CA PRO A 446 8.40 -6.19 0.27
C PRO A 446 9.49 -6.18 -0.80
N ALA A 447 9.09 -5.87 -2.02
CA ALA A 447 9.97 -5.96 -3.17
C ALA A 447 11.19 -5.03 -3.14
N GLY A 448 11.02 -3.85 -2.53
CA GLY A 448 12.08 -2.85 -2.38
C GLY A 448 13.31 -3.33 -1.60
N ASP A 449 13.20 -4.44 -0.87
CA ASP A 449 14.31 -5.03 -0.12
C ASP A 449 15.22 -5.89 -1.02
N TYR A 450 14.77 -6.24 -2.23
CA TYR A 450 15.48 -7.16 -3.15
C TYR A 450 15.81 -6.52 -4.49
N MET A 451 15.01 -5.56 -4.93
CA MET A 451 15.29 -4.82 -6.16
C MET A 451 14.81 -3.38 -6.03
N ARG A 452 15.70 -2.47 -6.42
CA ARG A 452 15.39 -1.06 -6.60
C ARG A 452 15.18 -0.82 -8.08
N ARG A 453 14.07 -0.17 -8.41
CA ARG A 453 13.83 0.31 -9.76
C ARG A 453 14.82 1.44 -10.05
N GLU A 454 15.27 1.55 -11.30
CA GLU A 454 15.74 2.85 -11.79
C GLU A 454 14.55 3.82 -11.74
N VAL A 455 14.64 4.79 -10.84
CA VAL A 455 13.65 5.85 -10.72
C VAL A 455 14.21 7.02 -11.53
N PRO A 456 13.55 7.46 -12.61
CA PRO A 456 13.93 8.73 -13.25
C PRO A 456 13.87 9.82 -12.20
N TYR A 457 14.71 10.86 -12.31
CA TYR A 457 14.84 11.99 -11.37
C TYR A 457 13.53 12.41 -10.68
N ALA A 458 13.15 11.74 -9.61
CA ALA A 458 11.80 11.84 -9.07
C ALA A 458 11.76 11.18 -7.69
N LEU A 459 11.21 11.76 -6.62
CA LEU A 459 9.77 11.74 -6.35
C LEU A 459 9.29 12.24 -4.96
N ILE A 460 10.04 12.99 -4.16
CA ILE A 460 9.51 13.46 -2.85
C ILE A 460 9.82 14.93 -2.60
N ALA A 461 8.85 15.69 -2.09
CA ALA A 461 9.12 17.00 -1.51
C ALA A 461 9.96 16.82 -0.23
N PRO A 462 11.06 17.54 -0.03
CA PRO A 462 11.88 17.38 1.15
C PRO A 462 11.07 17.65 2.43
N ASP A 463 11.32 16.85 3.47
CA ASP A 463 10.74 17.09 4.80
C ASP A 463 11.12 18.46 5.37
N ILE A 464 12.33 18.93 5.05
CA ILE A 464 12.91 20.20 5.51
C ILE A 464 13.72 20.83 4.36
N GLY A 465 13.58 22.14 4.17
CA GLY A 465 14.30 22.92 3.17
C GLY A 465 13.75 22.79 1.75
N THR A 466 14.43 23.40 0.79
CA THR A 466 14.15 23.21 -0.64
C THR A 466 14.99 22.09 -1.25
N ARG A 467 14.68 21.68 -2.48
CA ARG A 467 15.52 20.73 -3.25
C ARG A 467 16.98 21.16 -3.29
N THR A 468 17.23 22.46 -3.51
CA THR A 468 18.57 23.04 -3.57
C THR A 468 19.26 22.99 -2.21
N ASP A 469 18.54 23.26 -1.12
CA ASP A 469 19.12 23.22 0.24
C ASP A 469 19.49 21.78 0.63
N ARG A 470 18.65 20.81 0.31
CA ARG A 470 18.94 19.38 0.50
C ARG A 470 20.11 18.89 -0.34
N GLY A 471 20.29 19.42 -1.55
CA GLY A 471 21.44 19.09 -2.40
C GLY A 471 22.77 19.61 -1.85
N ARG A 472 22.74 20.66 -1.02
CA ARG A 472 23.92 21.23 -0.37
C ARG A 472 24.35 20.46 0.89
N ASP A 473 23.43 19.69 1.50
CA ASP A 473 23.70 18.89 2.70
C ASP A 473 24.92 17.96 2.48
N PRO A 474 25.98 18.09 3.31
CA PRO A 474 27.20 17.29 3.16
C PRO A 474 26.94 15.78 3.26
N ALA A 475 25.95 15.34 4.04
CA ALA A 475 25.62 13.93 4.16
C ALA A 475 24.95 13.40 2.89
N VAL A 476 24.14 14.23 2.23
CA VAL A 476 23.51 13.90 0.95
C VAL A 476 24.54 13.86 -0.17
N ARG A 477 25.49 14.81 -0.19
CA ARG A 477 26.61 14.82 -1.16
C ARG A 477 27.55 13.64 -0.97
N ALA A 478 27.94 13.33 0.27
CA ALA A 478 28.76 12.16 0.58
C ALA A 478 28.08 10.86 0.12
N ALA A 479 26.77 10.72 0.35
CA ALA A 479 26.00 9.59 -0.13
C ALA A 479 25.91 9.53 -1.67
N GLN A 480 25.73 10.67 -2.36
CA GLN A 480 25.76 10.72 -3.82
C GLN A 480 27.13 10.34 -4.39
N ARG A 481 28.22 10.85 -3.79
CA ARG A 481 29.59 10.49 -4.13
C ARG A 481 29.82 8.98 -3.98
N ALA A 482 29.44 8.40 -2.84
CA ALA A 482 29.56 6.96 -2.61
C ALA A 482 28.79 6.13 -3.65
N ARG A 483 27.59 6.57 -4.05
CA ARG A 483 26.79 5.92 -5.09
C ARG A 483 27.43 6.00 -6.47
N LEU A 484 27.96 7.16 -6.86
CA LEU A 484 28.64 7.34 -8.15
C LEU A 484 29.92 6.50 -8.24
N LEU A 485 30.68 6.43 -7.15
CA LEU A 485 31.87 5.58 -7.06
C LEU A 485 31.50 4.09 -7.13
N ALA A 486 30.41 3.68 -6.45
CA ALA A 486 29.92 2.30 -6.48
C ALA A 486 29.31 1.89 -7.82
N ALA A 487 28.79 2.84 -8.61
CA ALA A 487 28.18 2.56 -9.91
C ALA A 487 29.21 2.17 -10.99
N GLY A 488 30.48 2.53 -10.81
CA GLY A 488 31.55 2.31 -11.81
C GLY A 488 31.38 3.19 -13.06
N GLY A 489 32.51 3.56 -13.69
CA GLY A 489 32.55 4.39 -14.91
C GLY A 489 33.18 5.78 -14.70
N GLU A 490 33.33 6.53 -15.80
CA GLU A 490 33.90 7.88 -15.81
C GLU A 490 32.88 8.92 -15.33
N HIS A 491 32.70 9.01 -14.01
CA HIS A 491 31.84 10.03 -13.37
C HIS A 491 32.62 11.28 -12.95
N GLY A 492 33.82 11.50 -13.49
CA GLY A 492 34.71 12.63 -13.19
C GLY A 492 34.03 14.01 -13.18
N PRO A 493 33.26 14.40 -14.22
CA PRO A 493 32.59 15.70 -14.23
C PRO A 493 31.44 15.80 -13.21
N ALA A 494 30.74 14.69 -12.93
CA ALA A 494 29.67 14.67 -11.93
C ALA A 494 30.22 14.76 -10.50
N LEU A 495 31.35 14.10 -10.23
CA LEU A 495 32.08 14.19 -8.96
C LEU A 495 32.67 15.59 -8.75
N ALA A 496 33.28 16.17 -9.79
CA ALA A 496 33.79 17.54 -9.74
C ALA A 496 32.67 18.56 -9.50
N GLY A 497 31.48 18.36 -10.10
CA GLY A 497 30.30 19.19 -9.83
C GLY A 497 29.78 19.08 -8.39
N LEU A 498 29.76 17.88 -7.81
CA LEU A 498 29.40 17.66 -6.40
C LEU A 498 30.37 18.36 -5.44
N ASP A 499 31.65 18.32 -5.76
CA ASP A 499 32.71 18.92 -4.95
C ASP A 499 32.72 20.45 -5.09
N ALA A 500 32.48 20.99 -6.29
CA ALA A 500 32.39 22.43 -6.55
C ALA A 500 31.10 23.07 -6.01
N SER A 501 30.01 22.32 -5.90
CA SER A 501 28.69 22.83 -5.48
C SER A 501 28.52 23.07 -3.97
N GLY A 502 29.46 22.61 -3.16
CA GLY A 502 29.47 22.97 -1.74
C GLY A 502 30.68 23.82 -1.44
N GLU A 503 30.42 25.07 -1.07
CA GLU A 503 31.37 25.79 -0.24
C GLU A 503 31.75 24.91 0.95
N ARG A 504 33.07 24.81 1.11
CA ARG A 504 33.90 24.16 2.14
C ARG A 504 33.17 23.31 3.19
N LEU A 505 33.61 22.05 3.30
CA LEU A 505 33.42 21.23 4.49
C LEU A 505 33.77 22.05 5.75
N TRP A 506 32.76 22.36 6.56
CA TRP A 506 32.86 22.79 7.95
C TRP A 506 34.02 23.75 8.25
N VAL A 507 33.85 25.02 7.89
CA VAL A 507 34.57 26.11 8.54
C VAL A 507 33.60 26.70 9.55
N ASP A 508 33.91 26.58 10.84
CA ASP A 508 33.19 27.32 11.88
C ASP A 508 33.51 28.80 11.69
N GLU A 509 32.59 29.53 11.05
CA GLU A 509 32.77 30.94 10.67
C GLU A 509 32.97 31.86 11.89
N ASN A 510 32.74 31.36 13.11
CA ASN A 510 32.94 32.11 14.35
C ASN A 510 34.37 32.00 14.91
N ALA A 511 35.26 31.21 14.30
CA ALA A 511 36.64 31.06 14.76
C ALA A 511 37.59 32.01 13.99
N PRO A 512 38.21 33.01 14.66
CA PRO A 512 39.17 33.89 14.00
C PRO A 512 40.43 33.11 13.61
N GLY A 513 40.70 33.00 12.30
CA GLY A 513 41.95 32.46 11.73
C GLY A 513 41.85 31.19 10.88
N ALA A 514 40.66 30.73 10.46
CA ALA A 514 40.53 29.56 9.59
C ALA A 514 40.95 29.87 8.14
N SER A 515 42.15 29.41 7.75
CA SER A 515 42.57 29.29 6.35
C SER A 515 42.89 27.83 6.04
N ASP A 516 42.61 27.44 4.79
CA ASP A 516 42.66 26.07 4.26
C ASP A 516 43.87 25.27 4.79
N THR A 517 43.60 24.08 5.32
CA THR A 517 44.53 22.93 5.46
C THR A 517 45.57 22.88 6.59
N ALA A 518 45.57 23.77 7.59
CA ALA A 518 46.52 23.63 8.71
C ALA A 518 46.02 22.65 9.80
N VAL A 519 46.49 21.40 9.77
CA VAL A 519 46.34 20.44 10.89
C VAL A 519 47.27 20.89 12.03
N ARG A 520 46.71 21.14 13.23
CA ARG A 520 47.51 21.54 14.40
C ARG A 520 48.14 20.30 15.05
N GLU A 521 49.44 20.37 15.30
CA GLU A 521 50.22 19.34 16.02
C GLU A 521 49.63 19.03 17.41
N ALA A 522 48.99 20.02 18.04
CA ALA A 522 48.31 19.88 19.32
C ALA A 522 47.03 19.02 19.26
N ASP A 523 46.34 18.95 18.12
CA ASP A 523 45.15 18.12 17.93
C ASP A 523 45.53 16.66 17.62
N LEU A 524 46.70 16.48 16.99
CA LEU A 524 47.37 15.20 16.77
C LEU A 524 47.86 14.59 18.10
N ALA A 525 48.37 15.41 19.00
CA ALA A 525 48.78 15.01 20.34
C ALA A 525 47.59 14.68 21.28
N ARG A 526 46.38 15.15 20.97
CA ARG A 526 45.16 14.93 21.78
C ARG A 526 44.29 13.76 21.31
N GLY A 527 44.65 13.08 20.23
CA GLY A 527 43.95 11.87 19.77
C GLY A 527 42.50 12.09 19.32
N LEU A 528 42.14 13.31 18.88
CA LEU A 528 40.78 13.68 18.43
C LEU A 528 40.54 13.45 16.93
N LEU A 529 41.44 12.72 16.26
CA LEU A 529 41.25 12.29 14.87
C LEU A 529 40.69 10.85 14.86
N PRO A 530 39.67 10.54 14.04
CA PRO A 530 39.20 9.17 13.88
C PRO A 530 40.34 8.29 13.33
N ASP A 531 40.66 7.21 14.06
CA ASP A 531 41.60 6.18 13.65
C ASP A 531 41.06 5.46 12.40
N PHE A 532 41.61 5.80 11.23
CA PHE A 532 41.40 5.01 10.02
C PHE A 532 42.33 3.81 10.08
N GLY A 533 41.92 2.83 10.89
CA GLY A 533 42.65 1.59 11.14
C GLY A 533 43.20 0.97 9.86
N GLY A 534 44.52 0.96 9.79
CA GLY A 534 45.33 0.23 8.82
C GLY A 534 46.74 0.14 9.39
N GLU A 535 47.09 -1.02 9.95
CA GLU A 535 48.45 -1.31 10.37
C GLU A 535 49.38 -1.18 9.14
N GLY A 536 50.39 -0.31 9.22
CA GLY A 536 51.43 -0.16 8.19
C GLY A 536 51.51 1.17 7.42
N SER A 537 50.90 2.26 7.90
CA SER A 537 51.04 3.59 7.25
C SER A 537 52.44 4.22 7.49
N PRO A 538 53.14 4.69 6.45
CA PRO A 538 54.51 5.25 6.52
C PRO A 538 54.60 6.65 7.17
N PHE A 539 53.54 7.14 7.82
CA PHE A 539 53.53 8.42 8.52
C PHE A 539 53.68 8.32 10.04
N THR A 540 53.81 7.11 10.60
CA THR A 540 54.36 6.93 11.95
C THR A 540 55.84 6.60 11.82
N GLY A 541 56.68 7.64 11.91
CA GLY A 541 58.11 7.47 12.06
C GLY A 541 58.43 6.67 13.32
N GLY A 542 58.91 5.44 13.13
CA GLY A 542 59.64 4.69 14.14
C GLY A 542 60.98 4.28 13.54
N GLY A 543 62.05 4.96 13.97
CA GLY A 543 63.42 4.58 13.61
C GLY A 543 64.28 5.74 13.12
N ARG A 544 64.60 6.68 14.00
CA ARG A 544 65.96 7.24 13.97
C ARG A 544 66.85 6.17 14.56
N ASP A 545 67.70 5.59 13.74
CA ASP A 545 69.04 5.17 14.15
C ASP A 545 69.96 5.30 12.94
N ALA A 546 70.89 6.25 13.02
CA ALA A 546 72.30 6.10 12.64
C ALA A 546 73.00 7.47 12.55
N ALA A 547 73.61 7.91 13.65
CA ALA A 547 75.02 8.30 13.62
C ALA A 547 75.74 7.10 14.26
N ALA A 548 76.71 6.40 13.68
CA ALA A 548 77.62 6.70 12.58
C ALA A 548 78.07 5.38 11.90
N PRO A 549 78.67 5.44 10.69
CA PRO A 549 79.61 4.43 10.25
C PRO A 549 81.01 5.05 10.02
N ASP A 550 81.92 4.78 10.96
CA ASP A 550 83.32 4.51 10.61
C ASP A 550 83.39 3.01 10.31
N GLY A 551 83.68 2.66 9.06
CA GLY A 551 83.70 1.27 8.64
C GLY A 551 83.59 1.09 7.14
N ALA A 552 84.58 1.64 6.43
CA ALA A 552 85.09 1.18 5.14
C ALA A 552 84.12 1.03 3.95
N GLY A 553 84.39 1.83 2.92
CA GLY A 553 84.56 1.27 1.57
C GLY A 553 83.48 1.60 0.55
N GLN A 554 83.72 2.68 -0.18
CA GLN A 554 83.70 2.74 -1.65
C GLN A 554 82.53 2.09 -2.42
N GLY A 555 81.81 2.95 -3.15
CA GLY A 555 81.84 2.87 -4.61
C GLY A 555 80.58 2.37 -5.32
N SER A 556 80.20 3.12 -6.36
CA SER A 556 79.35 2.74 -7.51
C SER A 556 77.94 2.22 -7.20
N GLY A 557 76.87 2.96 -7.49
CA GLY A 557 76.49 3.26 -8.86
C GLY A 557 75.79 2.06 -9.47
N HIS A 558 74.47 1.93 -9.28
CA HIS A 558 73.61 1.10 -10.12
C HIS A 558 72.18 1.66 -10.16
N GLU A 559 71.82 2.17 -11.34
CA GLU A 559 70.44 2.43 -11.77
C GLU A 559 69.62 1.12 -11.77
N ILE A 560 68.33 1.21 -11.44
CA ILE A 560 67.36 0.15 -11.64
C ILE A 560 66.72 0.37 -13.02
N PRO A 561 66.74 -0.61 -13.94
CA PRO A 561 66.22 -0.43 -15.29
C PRO A 561 64.68 -0.46 -15.31
N GLY A 562 64.12 0.51 -16.05
CA GLY A 562 62.70 0.57 -16.40
C GLY A 562 62.31 -0.48 -17.44
N SER A 563 61.04 -0.89 -17.39
CA SER A 563 60.41 -1.90 -18.24
C SER A 563 60.51 -1.60 -19.75
N VAL A 564 60.87 -2.66 -20.48
CA VAL A 564 60.40 -3.11 -21.81
C VAL A 564 59.48 -2.14 -22.58
N THR A 565 60.05 -1.41 -23.55
CA THR A 565 59.51 -1.25 -24.91
C THR A 565 60.65 -0.87 -25.87
N GLY A 566 61.04 -1.81 -26.73
CA GLY A 566 62.10 -1.63 -27.72
C GLY A 566 62.23 -2.86 -28.61
N LEU A 567 61.32 -2.97 -29.58
CA LEU A 567 61.28 -3.98 -30.64
C LEU A 567 62.58 -4.03 -31.46
N ARG A 568 63.12 -5.25 -31.71
CA ARG A 568 63.42 -5.84 -33.04
C ARG A 568 64.48 -6.98 -32.97
N GLU A 569 64.13 -8.09 -33.64
CA GLU A 569 64.96 -9.17 -34.22
C GLU A 569 66.20 -8.66 -35.00
N PRO A 570 67.20 -9.50 -35.37
CA PRO A 570 67.19 -10.97 -35.55
C PRO A 570 67.97 -11.81 -34.54
#